data_AF-A0A6N7ZNG8-F1
#
_entry.id   AF-A0A6N7ZNG8-F1
#
_cell.length_a   1.000
_cell.length_b   1.000
_cell.length_c   1.000
_cell.angle_alpha   90.00
_cell.angle_beta   90.00
_cell.angle_gamma   90.00
#
_symmetry.space_group_name_H-M   'P 1'
#
loop_
_entity.id
_entity.type
_entity.pdbx_description
1 polymer ?
#
loop_
_entity_poly.entity_id
_entity_poly.type
_entity_poly.pdbx_seq_one_letter_code
_entity_poly.pdbx_strand_id
1 'polypeptide(L)'
;MSAGAAVAVLAAVVALFATARQSEEAPEGPWLVTTDGRVETVYECMADPAIQDHYEFFSNPSTGLTIVMVPDATRDDLDRVLDCVSNAVKGTGVDVHVLTNPNPDPTS
;
A
#
# COMPACT_ATOMS: atom_id res chain seq x y z
N MET A 1 -55.23 11.16 4.85
CA MET A 1 -53.99 11.15 5.65
C MET A 1 -53.98 9.78 6.33
N SER A 2 -53.15 8.82 5.94
CA SER A 2 -51.71 8.83 6.15
C SER A 2 -50.98 8.02 5.09
N ALA A 3 -50.04 8.67 4.41
CA ALA A 3 -48.97 8.01 3.68
C ALA A 3 -47.79 7.83 4.65
N GLY A 4 -47.04 6.74 4.53
CA GLY A 4 -45.73 6.63 5.16
C GLY A 4 -45.46 5.29 5.83
N ALA A 5 -45.24 4.24 5.03
CA ALA A 5 -44.61 3.02 5.51
C ALA A 5 -43.96 2.27 4.33
N ALA A 6 -43.08 2.92 3.58
CA ALA A 6 -42.41 2.26 2.46
C ALA A 6 -41.06 2.87 2.07
N VAL A 7 -40.26 3.38 3.01
CA VAL A 7 -38.87 3.81 2.70
C VAL A 7 -37.98 3.59 3.91
N ALA A 8 -37.55 2.35 4.17
CA ALA A 8 -36.52 2.12 5.20
C ALA A 8 -35.56 0.94 4.91
N VAL A 9 -35.81 0.14 3.87
CA VAL A 9 -35.07 -1.13 3.69
C VAL A 9 -33.88 -1.00 2.72
N LEU A 10 -33.79 0.07 1.92
CA LEU A 10 -32.76 0.19 0.86
C LEU A 10 -31.43 0.80 1.31
N ALA A 11 -31.32 1.35 2.53
CA ALA A 11 -30.07 1.99 2.99
C ALA A 11 -29.03 1.00 3.53
N ALA A 12 -29.41 -0.24 3.85
CA ALA A 12 -28.50 -1.21 4.49
C ALA A 12 -27.56 -1.94 3.52
N VAL A 13 -27.84 -1.93 2.20
CA VAL A 13 -27.06 -2.72 1.24
C VAL A 13 -25.82 -1.98 0.75
N VAL A 14 -25.83 -0.64 0.70
CA VAL A 14 -24.68 0.14 0.20
C VAL A 14 -23.50 0.12 1.19
N ALA A 15 -23.76 -0.07 2.49
CA ALA A 15 -22.72 -0.17 3.50
C ALA A 15 -21.89 -1.47 3.42
N LEU A 16 -22.41 -2.53 2.77
CA LEU A 16 -21.69 -3.81 2.65
C LEU A 16 -20.66 -3.85 1.51
N PHE A 17 -20.73 -2.93 0.54
CA PHE A 17 -19.84 -2.95 -0.63
C PHE A 17 -18.68 -1.95 -0.53
N ALA A 18 -18.70 -1.04 0.44
CA ALA A 18 -17.64 -0.04 0.63
C ALA A 18 -16.43 -0.56 1.44
N THR A 19 -16.55 -1.71 2.11
CA THR A 19 -15.49 -2.27 2.96
C THR A 19 -14.72 -3.43 2.33
N ALA A 20 -15.08 -3.87 1.12
CA ALA A 20 -14.47 -5.05 0.48
C ALA A 20 -13.14 -4.76 -0.24
N ARG A 21 -12.52 -3.59 -0.07
CA ARG A 21 -11.26 -3.21 -0.73
C ARG A 21 -10.08 -2.97 0.20
N GLN A 22 -10.22 -3.19 1.50
CA GLN A 22 -9.10 -3.03 2.42
C GLN A 22 -9.08 -4.18 3.42
N SER A 23 -7.90 -4.77 3.59
CA SER A 23 -7.53 -5.77 4.59
C SER A 23 -7.86 -7.24 4.27
N GLU A 24 -7.13 -7.83 3.32
CA GLU A 24 -6.28 -8.93 3.81
C GLU A 24 -5.36 -8.26 4.84
N GLU A 25 -5.56 -8.60 6.11
CA GLU A 25 -4.86 -8.02 7.25
C GLU A 25 -3.36 -7.98 6.90
N ALA A 26 -2.83 -6.78 6.57
CA ALA A 26 -1.51 -6.74 5.98
C ALA A 26 -0.54 -7.39 6.97
N PRO A 27 0.35 -8.26 6.48
CA PRO A 27 0.99 -9.27 7.31
C PRO A 27 1.75 -8.65 8.47
N GLU A 28 2.05 -9.43 9.52
CA GLU A 28 2.95 -8.92 10.56
C GLU A 28 4.33 -8.64 9.95
N GLY A 29 4.91 -7.51 10.37
CA GLY A 29 6.19 -7.02 9.87
C GLY A 29 7.38 -7.89 10.29
N PRO A 30 8.59 -7.57 9.80
CA PRO A 30 8.93 -6.40 8.98
C PRO A 30 8.42 -6.50 7.54
N TRP A 31 8.32 -5.37 6.82
CA TRP A 31 7.61 -5.30 5.53
C TRP A 31 8.49 -5.02 4.32
N LEU A 32 8.02 -5.48 3.16
CA LEU A 32 8.41 -5.01 1.85
C LEU A 32 7.21 -4.31 1.20
N VAL A 33 7.46 -3.20 0.51
CA VAL A 33 6.47 -2.54 -0.36
C VAL A 33 6.93 -2.64 -1.80
N THR A 34 6.16 -3.33 -2.64
CA THR A 34 6.51 -3.60 -4.05
C THR A 34 5.55 -2.90 -4.99
N THR A 35 6.06 -2.33 -6.07
CA THR A 35 5.27 -1.75 -7.17
C THR A 35 5.63 -2.38 -8.50
N ASP A 36 4.67 -2.51 -9.41
CA ASP A 36 4.83 -3.16 -10.72
C ASP A 36 4.97 -2.18 -11.93
N GLY A 37 5.57 -1.00 -11.74
CA GLY A 37 5.84 -0.10 -12.87
C GLY A 37 6.78 1.08 -12.62
N ARG A 38 6.77 2.06 -13.56
CA ARG A 38 7.72 3.18 -13.67
C ARG A 38 7.77 4.04 -12.41
N VAL A 39 8.95 4.12 -11.80
CA VAL A 39 9.15 4.49 -10.39
C VAL A 39 9.95 5.77 -10.18
N GLU A 40 10.17 6.56 -11.24
CA GLU A 40 10.89 7.84 -11.10
C GLU A 40 10.23 8.78 -10.09
N THR A 41 8.90 8.71 -9.93
CA THR A 41 8.13 9.52 -8.96
C THR A 41 8.12 8.96 -7.54
N VAL A 42 8.49 7.69 -7.34
CA VAL A 42 8.47 7.03 -6.02
C VAL A 42 9.73 7.33 -5.21
N TYR A 43 10.80 7.78 -5.87
CA TYR A 43 12.07 8.12 -5.22
C TYR A 43 11.96 9.18 -4.12
N GLU A 44 10.99 10.09 -4.20
CA GLU A 44 10.74 11.08 -3.13
C GLU A 44 10.34 10.41 -1.80
N CYS A 45 9.68 9.25 -1.86
CA CYS A 45 9.29 8.50 -0.68
C CYS A 45 10.48 7.86 0.05
N MET A 46 11.62 7.64 -0.63
CA MET A 46 12.82 7.03 -0.04
C MET A 46 13.46 7.85 1.08
N ALA A 47 13.05 9.10 1.25
CA ALA A 47 13.48 9.94 2.37
C ALA A 47 12.79 9.59 3.69
N ASP A 48 11.77 8.72 3.70
CA ASP A 48 11.11 8.30 4.92
C ASP A 48 12.07 7.49 5.82
N PRO A 49 12.21 7.83 7.12
CA PRO A 49 13.13 7.13 8.01
C PRO A 49 12.76 5.65 8.25
N ALA A 50 11.54 5.24 7.92
CA ALA A 50 11.13 3.85 8.01
C ALA A 50 11.57 3.00 6.80
N ILE A 51 12.21 3.60 5.80
CA ILE A 51 12.76 2.90 4.64
C ILE A 51 14.26 2.65 4.88
N GLN A 52 14.64 1.38 4.78
CA GLN A 52 16.02 0.92 4.93
C GLN A 52 16.75 0.91 3.59
N ASP A 53 16.14 0.36 2.54
CA ASP A 53 16.76 0.17 1.23
C ASP A 53 15.69 0.07 0.13
N HIS A 54 16.12 0.06 -1.14
CA HIS A 54 15.24 -0.20 -2.27
C HIS A 54 15.96 -0.91 -3.42
N TYR A 55 15.22 -1.73 -4.17
CA TYR A 55 15.70 -2.49 -5.33
C TYR A 55 14.80 -2.28 -6.53
N GLU A 56 15.39 -1.96 -7.68
CA GLU A 56 14.67 -1.86 -8.95
C GLU A 56 14.67 -3.19 -9.70
N PHE A 57 13.55 -3.53 -10.34
CA PHE A 57 13.45 -4.70 -11.21
C PHE A 57 13.55 -4.32 -12.69
N PHE A 58 14.35 -5.09 -13.43
CA PHE A 58 14.55 -5.01 -14.88
C PHE A 58 14.92 -3.61 -15.37
N SER A 59 16.22 -3.32 -15.39
CA SER A 59 16.73 -2.04 -15.85
C SER A 59 16.45 -1.81 -17.34
N ASN A 60 15.71 -0.72 -17.60
CA ASN A 60 15.49 -0.05 -18.88
C ASN A 60 14.32 -0.53 -19.78
N PRO A 61 13.08 -0.02 -19.56
CA PRO A 61 12.66 0.78 -18.41
C PRO A 61 12.44 -0.09 -17.17
N SER A 62 12.74 0.45 -15.98
CA SER A 62 12.41 -0.22 -14.71
C SER A 62 10.94 -0.62 -14.70
N THR A 63 10.67 -1.90 -14.48
CA THR A 63 9.31 -2.44 -14.46
C THR A 63 8.79 -2.60 -13.04
N GLY A 64 9.53 -2.15 -12.03
CA GLY A 64 9.07 -2.16 -10.64
C GLY A 64 10.14 -1.77 -9.64
N LEU A 65 9.70 -1.57 -8.41
CA LEU A 65 10.52 -1.23 -7.24
C LEU A 65 10.08 -2.09 -6.07
N THR A 66 11.04 -2.59 -5.29
CA THR A 66 10.80 -3.09 -3.94
C THR A 66 11.47 -2.16 -2.94
N ILE A 67 10.72 -1.69 -1.97
CA ILE A 67 11.17 -0.91 -0.82
C ILE A 67 11.28 -1.86 0.36
N VAL A 68 12.42 -1.83 1.04
CA VAL A 68 12.65 -2.56 2.29
C VAL A 68 12.41 -1.61 3.44
N MET A 69 11.47 -1.94 4.33
CA MET A 69 11.26 -1.18 5.56
C MET A 69 12.24 -1.61 6.65
N VAL A 70 12.55 -0.70 7.58
CA VAL A 70 13.39 -0.99 8.75
C VAL A 70 12.79 -2.11 9.61
N PRO A 71 13.61 -2.89 10.36
CA PRO A 71 13.14 -4.08 11.08
C PRO A 71 12.13 -3.79 12.19
N ASP A 72 12.19 -2.59 12.77
CA ASP A 72 11.33 -2.11 13.85
C ASP A 72 10.21 -1.18 13.36
N ALA A 73 9.98 -1.12 12.04
CA ALA A 73 8.89 -0.34 11.47
C ALA A 73 7.57 -0.72 12.14
N THR A 74 6.81 0.30 12.49
CA THR A 74 5.47 0.14 13.06
C THR A 74 4.41 0.14 11.97
N ARG A 75 3.17 -0.23 12.32
CA ARG A 75 2.07 -0.16 11.36
C ARG A 75 1.85 1.26 10.83
N ASP A 76 2.01 2.27 11.70
CA ASP A 76 1.90 3.68 11.33
C ASP A 76 3.00 4.09 10.34
N ASP A 77 4.19 3.49 10.43
CA ASP A 77 5.26 3.69 9.47
C ASP A 77 4.94 3.08 8.11
N LEU A 78 4.38 1.87 8.10
CA LEU A 78 3.93 1.21 6.87
C LEU A 78 2.85 2.05 6.19
N ASP A 79 1.84 2.49 6.94
CA ASP A 79 0.74 3.27 6.39
C ASP A 79 1.24 4.61 5.81
N ARG A 80 2.21 5.27 6.46
CA ARG A 80 2.83 6.50 5.95
C ARG A 80 3.59 6.28 4.64
N VAL A 81 4.37 5.19 4.55
CA VAL A 81 5.09 4.84 3.33
C VAL A 81 4.10 4.48 2.21
N LEU A 82 3.06 3.70 2.51
CA LEU A 82 2.03 3.33 1.55
C LEU A 82 1.27 4.53 1.01
N ASP A 83 0.95 5.51 1.85
CA ASP A 83 0.31 6.75 1.43
C ASP A 83 1.19 7.53 0.46
N CYS A 84 2.50 7.64 0.75
CA CYS A 84 3.45 8.30 -0.14
C CYS A 84 3.53 7.59 -1.50
N VAL A 85 3.76 6.27 -1.49
CA VAL A 85 3.92 5.46 -2.70
C VAL A 85 2.64 5.47 -3.54
N SER A 86 1.48 5.22 -2.91
CA SER A 86 0.18 5.18 -3.59
C SER A 86 -0.17 6.54 -4.21
N ASN A 87 0.20 7.64 -3.56
CA ASN A 87 0.01 8.97 -4.12
C ASN A 87 0.97 9.24 -5.30
N ALA A 88 2.23 8.79 -5.22
CA ALA A 88 3.23 8.96 -6.27
C ALA A 88 2.89 8.19 -7.56
N VAL A 89 2.17 7.06 -7.44
CA VAL A 89 1.74 6.23 -8.58
C VAL A 89 0.27 6.43 -8.97
N LYS A 90 -0.40 7.44 -8.41
CA LYS A 90 -1.81 7.67 -8.67
C LYS A 90 -2.09 7.92 -10.15
N GLY A 91 -2.95 7.10 -10.74
CA GLY A 91 -3.39 7.25 -12.14
C GLY A 91 -2.40 6.71 -13.18
N THR A 92 -1.34 6.01 -12.76
CA THR A 92 -0.38 5.36 -13.67
C THR A 92 -0.78 3.93 -14.02
N GLY A 93 -1.71 3.33 -13.27
CA GLY A 93 -2.11 1.93 -13.42
C GLY A 93 -1.12 0.95 -12.79
N VAL A 94 -0.23 1.42 -11.91
CA VAL A 94 0.69 0.62 -11.11
C VAL A 94 -0.01 0.15 -9.83
N ASP A 95 0.12 -1.14 -9.55
CA ASP A 95 -0.34 -1.79 -8.34
C ASP A 95 0.76 -1.75 -7.26
N VAL A 96 0.32 -1.64 -6.00
CA VAL A 96 1.17 -1.63 -4.81
C VAL A 96 0.85 -2.86 -3.97
N HIS A 97 1.89 -3.62 -3.62
CA HIS A 97 1.78 -4.85 -2.84
C HIS A 97 2.59 -4.74 -1.56
N VAL A 98 2.03 -5.28 -0.47
CA VAL A 98 2.72 -5.40 0.82
C VAL A 98 3.05 -6.87 1.07
N LEU A 99 4.29 -7.16 1.40
CA LEU A 99 4.77 -8.49 1.74
C LEU A 99 5.47 -8.44 3.10
N THR A 100 5.59 -9.59 3.78
CA THR A 100 6.53 -9.73 4.89
C THR A 100 7.94 -9.81 4.35
N ASN A 101 8.88 -9.11 4.99
CA ASN A 101 10.31 -9.29 4.80
C ASN A 101 10.82 -10.37 5.77
N PRO A 102 11.08 -11.61 5.31
CA PRO A 102 11.62 -12.66 6.18
C PRO A 102 13.09 -12.43 6.53
N ASN A 103 13.77 -11.47 5.89
CA ASN A 103 15.18 -11.16 6.12
C ASN A 103 15.38 -9.68 6.45
N PRO A 104 15.21 -9.27 7.73
CA PRO A 104 15.41 -7.88 8.14
C PRO A 104 16.88 -7.43 8.10
N ASP A 105 17.84 -8.29 7.78
CA ASP A 105 19.25 -7.99 8.03
C ASP A 105 19.84 -6.93 7.08
N PRO A 106 20.47 -5.85 7.60
CA PRO A 106 21.15 -4.83 6.80
C PRO A 106 22.57 -5.22 6.34
N THR A 107 23.00 -6.49 6.46
CA THR A 107 24.42 -6.89 6.31
C THR A 107 24.70 -8.14 5.47
N SER A 108 23.82 -8.56 4.56
CA SER A 108 24.12 -9.72 3.71
C SER A 108 25.00 -9.41 2.50
#